data_AF-A1CM44-F1
#
_entry.id   AF-A1CM44-F1
#
_cell.length_a   1.000
_cell.length_b   1.000
_cell.length_c   1.000
_cell.angle_alpha   90.00
_cell.angle_beta   90.00
_cell.angle_gamma   90.00
#
_symmetry.space_group_name_H-M   'P 1'
#
loop_
_entity.id
_entity.type
_entity.pdbx_description
1 polymer ?
#
loop_
_entity_poly.entity_id
_entity_poly.type
_entity_poly.pdbx_seq_one_letter_code
_entity_poly.pdbx_strand_id
1 'polypeptide(L)'
;MPEGLPIDYDQPLNGTMAAYAQQVLICTGQRDWTSRIEDDGTAQSWGNLTRGLKKLMGRGGRFADPFNNVMVSTSSFVPSSTDTASAFIFPQFKYIPSIPVEIPETPNAETDLSTFIRAYLLPEKLNPMQNSLSEAHQAELIRDPELASKFPDAIDIRHSPVVLICGHGGRDMRCGVMAPVLEKEFSRVLCARGFSSTGAENNPTDSPEYAHIGLISHVGGHKYAGNVIVYIPPGMMVDGSPHPLAGKGIWYGRVEPKHVQGIVDETILGGKVIADHFRGGIDHNGDIIRF
;
A
#
# COMPACT_ATOMS: atom_id res chain seq x y z
N MET A 1 -19.20 -9.33 12.27
CA MET A 1 -18.62 -10.34 11.35
C MET A 1 -19.70 -10.94 10.45
N PRO A 2 -19.36 -11.48 9.25
CA PRO A 2 -20.32 -12.15 8.38
C PRO A 2 -20.77 -13.46 9.02
N GLU A 3 -22.07 -13.76 8.94
CA GLU A 3 -22.61 -15.03 9.39
C GLU A 3 -22.01 -16.20 8.59
N GLY A 4 -21.69 -17.30 9.26
CA GLY A 4 -21.16 -18.51 8.61
C GLY A 4 -19.70 -18.41 8.12
N LEU A 5 -19.00 -17.30 8.34
CA LEU A 5 -17.61 -17.11 7.91
C LEU A 5 -16.68 -16.81 9.12
N PRO A 6 -16.33 -17.82 9.93
CA PRO A 6 -15.55 -17.61 11.15
C PRO A 6 -14.13 -17.11 10.86
N ILE A 7 -13.60 -16.32 11.78
CA ILE A 7 -12.20 -15.91 11.84
C ILE A 7 -11.54 -16.50 13.10
N ASP A 8 -10.22 -16.54 13.07
CA ASP A 8 -9.39 -16.92 14.21
C ASP A 8 -9.39 -15.77 15.22
N TYR A 9 -9.85 -16.04 16.45
CA TYR A 9 -9.77 -15.14 17.61
C TYR A 9 -8.71 -15.58 18.64
N ASP A 10 -8.19 -16.79 18.52
CA ASP A 10 -7.37 -17.43 19.54
C ASP A 10 -5.89 -17.07 19.42
N GLN A 11 -5.39 -16.92 18.19
CA GLN A 11 -3.98 -16.64 17.97
C GLN A 11 -3.66 -15.16 18.26
N PRO A 12 -2.48 -14.85 18.83
CA PRO A 12 -2.02 -13.47 18.95
C PRO A 12 -1.93 -12.80 17.57
N LEU A 13 -2.38 -11.54 17.47
CA LEU A 13 -2.28 -10.78 16.22
C LEU A 13 -0.89 -10.17 16.01
N ASN A 14 -0.25 -9.70 17.07
CA ASN A 14 1.04 -9.01 16.99
C ASN A 14 2.10 -9.93 16.35
N GLY A 15 2.82 -9.41 15.35
CA GLY A 15 3.80 -10.15 14.58
C GLY A 15 3.22 -10.99 13.43
N THR A 16 1.92 -10.95 13.18
CA THR A 16 1.29 -11.67 12.05
C THR A 16 1.25 -10.87 10.75
N MET A 17 1.67 -9.61 10.76
CA MET A 17 1.84 -8.80 9.55
C MET A 17 2.90 -9.44 8.62
N ALA A 18 2.61 -9.50 7.32
CA ALA A 18 3.63 -9.87 6.35
C ALA A 18 4.69 -8.78 6.32
N ALA A 19 5.97 -9.10 6.53
CA ALA A 19 7.03 -8.11 6.46
C ALA A 19 7.24 -7.68 5.00
N TYR A 20 7.32 -6.38 4.74
CA TYR A 20 7.61 -5.78 3.44
C TYR A 20 8.54 -4.59 3.62
N ALA A 21 9.39 -4.32 2.64
CA ALA A 21 10.18 -3.10 2.58
C ALA A 21 9.32 -1.94 2.06
N GLN A 22 8.50 -2.23 1.03
CA GLN A 22 7.61 -1.25 0.41
C GLN A 22 6.29 -1.89 -0.04
N GLN A 23 5.21 -1.13 -0.03
CA GLN A 23 3.95 -1.47 -0.67
C GLN A 23 3.77 -0.57 -1.90
N VAL A 24 3.59 -1.20 -3.06
CA VAL A 24 3.08 -0.53 -4.26
C VAL A 24 1.58 -0.76 -4.31
N LEU A 25 0.82 0.32 -4.14
CA LEU A 25 -0.64 0.31 -4.14
C LEU A 25 -1.15 0.87 -5.47
N ILE A 26 -1.43 -0.04 -6.40
CA ILE A 26 -1.84 0.28 -7.77
C ILE A 26 -3.30 0.76 -7.76
N CYS A 27 -3.57 1.90 -8.38
CA CYS A 27 -4.92 2.43 -8.57
C CYS A 27 -5.59 1.68 -9.73
N THR A 28 -6.70 0.99 -9.48
CA THR A 28 -7.40 0.20 -10.51
C THR A 28 -8.86 0.60 -10.69
N GLY A 29 -9.44 1.35 -9.74
CA GLY A 29 -10.87 1.64 -9.67
C GLY A 29 -11.75 0.41 -9.39
N GLN A 30 -11.16 -0.78 -9.27
CA GLN A 30 -11.88 -2.02 -8.99
C GLN A 30 -12.06 -2.20 -7.50
N ARG A 31 -13.19 -2.80 -7.12
CA ARG A 31 -13.57 -3.01 -5.72
C ARG A 31 -13.40 -4.46 -5.27
N ASP A 32 -13.17 -5.37 -6.21
CA ASP A 32 -12.77 -6.76 -6.00
C ASP A 32 -11.92 -7.23 -7.19
N TRP A 33 -11.23 -8.35 -7.02
CA TRP A 33 -10.30 -8.94 -7.99
C TRP A 33 -10.49 -10.45 -8.05
N THR A 34 -10.03 -11.08 -9.14
CA THR A 34 -9.87 -12.53 -9.15
C THR A 34 -8.83 -12.96 -8.12
N SER A 35 -8.87 -14.23 -7.69
CA SER A 35 -7.99 -14.79 -6.65
C SER A 35 -6.48 -14.47 -6.82
N ARG A 36 -6.09 -14.18 -8.06
CA ARG A 36 -4.76 -13.77 -8.49
C ARG A 36 -4.85 -12.45 -9.26
N ILE A 37 -4.40 -11.36 -8.65
CA ILE A 37 -4.47 -10.00 -9.23
C ILE A 37 -3.77 -9.85 -10.60
N GLU A 38 -2.88 -10.78 -10.97
CA GLU A 38 -2.21 -10.82 -12.27
C GLU A 38 -3.12 -11.26 -13.43
N ASP A 39 -4.20 -11.96 -13.11
CA ASP A 39 -5.20 -12.45 -14.06
C ASP A 39 -6.20 -11.35 -14.44
N ASP A 40 -6.23 -10.24 -13.69
CA ASP A 40 -7.10 -9.10 -13.95
C ASP A 40 -6.45 -8.02 -14.85
N GLY A 41 -7.26 -7.09 -15.36
CA GLY A 41 -6.77 -5.90 -16.07
C GLY A 41 -5.98 -6.22 -17.34
N THR A 42 -6.31 -7.29 -18.06
CA THR A 42 -5.55 -7.75 -19.25
C THR A 42 -5.40 -6.68 -20.33
N ALA A 43 -6.41 -5.83 -20.51
CA ALA A 43 -6.41 -4.73 -21.47
C ALA A 43 -6.22 -3.33 -20.81
N GLN A 44 -5.71 -3.28 -19.58
CA GLN A 44 -5.60 -2.03 -18.80
C GLN A 44 -4.17 -1.81 -18.33
N SER A 45 -3.73 -0.55 -18.31
CA SER A 45 -2.36 -0.15 -17.91
C SER A 45 -2.00 -0.68 -16.53
N TRP A 46 -2.88 -0.56 -15.53
CA TRP A 46 -2.63 -1.06 -14.18
C TRP A 46 -2.44 -2.57 -14.10
N GLY A 47 -3.09 -3.34 -14.99
CA GLY A 47 -2.91 -4.80 -15.07
C GLY A 47 -1.55 -5.15 -15.68
N ASN A 48 -1.12 -4.38 -16.70
CA ASN A 48 0.24 -4.48 -17.23
C ASN A 48 1.29 -4.13 -16.18
N LEU A 49 1.08 -3.09 -15.36
CA LEU A 49 1.95 -2.77 -14.24
C LEU A 49 2.04 -3.94 -13.24
N THR A 50 0.89 -4.53 -12.88
CA THR A 50 0.81 -5.65 -11.93
C THR A 50 1.62 -6.85 -12.42
N ARG A 51 1.39 -7.27 -13.67
CA ARG A 51 2.14 -8.37 -14.30
C ARG A 51 3.62 -8.04 -14.46
N GLY A 52 3.94 -6.81 -14.84
CA GLY A 52 5.30 -6.36 -15.08
C GLY A 52 6.14 -6.34 -13.82
N LEU A 53 5.62 -5.81 -12.71
CA LEU A 53 6.28 -5.85 -11.40
C LEU A 53 6.50 -7.29 -10.94
N LYS A 54 5.49 -8.17 -11.08
CA LYS A 54 5.65 -9.59 -10.73
C LYS A 54 6.68 -10.31 -11.61
N LYS A 55 6.76 -9.98 -12.90
CA LYS A 55 7.74 -10.55 -13.83
C LYS A 55 9.17 -10.08 -13.50
N LEU A 56 9.34 -8.80 -13.19
CA LEU A 56 10.67 -8.20 -13.01
C LEU A 56 11.22 -8.37 -11.59
N MET A 57 10.38 -8.32 -10.56
CA MET A 57 10.79 -8.40 -9.14
C MET A 57 10.43 -9.73 -8.48
N GLY A 58 9.57 -10.54 -9.10
CA GLY A 58 9.24 -11.88 -8.62
C GLY A 58 10.36 -12.90 -8.86
N ARG A 59 10.13 -14.14 -8.44
CA ARG A 59 11.12 -15.23 -8.53
C ARG A 59 11.68 -15.38 -9.95
N GLY A 60 13.00 -15.20 -10.10
CA GLY A 60 13.71 -15.32 -11.39
C GLY A 60 13.64 -14.08 -12.27
N GLY A 61 13.01 -12.99 -11.80
CA GLY A 61 13.03 -11.70 -12.46
C GLY A 61 14.39 -10.99 -12.36
N ARG A 62 14.64 -10.02 -13.25
CA ARG A 62 15.89 -9.25 -13.31
C ARG A 62 16.23 -8.55 -11.99
N PHE A 63 15.21 -8.04 -11.30
CA PHE A 63 15.30 -7.30 -10.05
C PHE A 63 14.82 -8.13 -8.85
N ALA A 64 14.87 -9.46 -8.96
CA ALA A 64 14.47 -10.35 -7.88
C ALA A 64 15.43 -10.24 -6.70
N ASP A 65 14.93 -9.78 -5.56
CA ASP A 65 15.69 -9.70 -4.32
C ASP A 65 14.88 -10.30 -3.15
N PRO A 66 15.32 -11.43 -2.56
CA PRO A 66 14.61 -12.06 -1.45
C PRO A 66 14.68 -11.24 -0.14
N PHE A 67 15.55 -10.23 -0.05
CA PHE A 67 15.72 -9.37 1.11
C PHE A 67 15.01 -8.01 0.96
N ASN A 68 14.54 -7.67 -0.25
CA ASN A 68 13.76 -6.46 -0.52
C ASN A 68 12.33 -6.84 -0.95
N ASN A 69 11.49 -7.21 0.01
CA ASN A 69 10.11 -7.61 -0.30
C ASN A 69 9.24 -6.38 -0.66
N VAL A 70 8.97 -6.19 -1.94
CA VAL A 70 8.01 -5.19 -2.43
C VAL A 70 6.62 -5.83 -2.58
N MET A 71 5.72 -5.46 -1.68
CA MET A 71 4.33 -5.92 -1.69
C MET A 71 3.54 -5.19 -2.79
N VAL A 72 3.18 -5.91 -3.85
CA VAL A 72 2.30 -5.42 -4.91
C VAL A 72 0.84 -5.66 -4.52
N SER A 73 0.06 -4.58 -4.43
CA SER A 73 -1.36 -4.61 -4.10
C SER A 73 -2.15 -3.71 -5.06
N THR A 74 -3.38 -4.09 -5.36
CA THR A 74 -4.33 -3.26 -6.14
C THR A 74 -5.33 -2.58 -5.20
N SER A 75 -5.93 -1.49 -5.66
CA SER A 75 -6.84 -0.67 -4.85
C SER A 75 -8.03 -0.15 -5.64
N SER A 76 -9.10 0.15 -4.92
CA SER A 76 -10.29 0.83 -5.45
C SER A 76 -10.08 2.30 -5.79
N PHE A 77 -8.86 2.83 -5.62
CA PHE A 77 -8.54 4.18 -6.08
C PHE A 77 -8.56 4.24 -7.60
N VAL A 78 -9.12 5.33 -8.13
CA VAL A 78 -9.30 5.51 -9.57
C VAL A 78 -7.94 5.83 -10.21
N PRO A 79 -7.57 5.16 -11.32
CA PRO A 79 -6.38 5.53 -12.07
C PRO A 79 -6.44 6.98 -12.56
N SER A 80 -5.31 7.70 -12.50
CA SER A 80 -5.14 9.03 -13.07
C SER A 80 -5.35 9.12 -14.59
N SER A 81 -5.05 8.04 -15.31
CA SER A 81 -5.12 7.97 -16.77
C SER A 81 -5.43 6.53 -17.23
N THR A 82 -5.79 6.38 -18.50
CA THR A 82 -5.94 5.08 -19.16
C THR A 82 -4.65 4.57 -19.78
N ASP A 83 -3.74 5.46 -20.14
CA ASP A 83 -2.56 5.17 -20.95
C ASP A 83 -1.39 4.68 -20.09
N THR A 84 -1.27 5.23 -18.89
CA THR A 84 -0.28 4.84 -17.89
C THR A 84 -0.97 4.32 -16.64
N ALA A 85 -0.21 3.63 -15.78
CA ALA A 85 -0.72 3.24 -14.47
C ALA A 85 -0.40 4.33 -13.44
N SER A 86 -1.10 4.31 -12.31
CA SER A 86 -0.76 5.14 -11.15
C SER A 86 -0.75 4.31 -9.87
N ALA A 87 0.09 4.71 -8.93
CA ALA A 87 0.22 3.99 -7.66
C ALA A 87 0.68 4.90 -6.52
N PHE A 88 0.29 4.53 -5.31
CA PHE A 88 0.94 5.01 -4.09
C PHE A 88 2.08 4.08 -3.70
N ILE A 89 3.12 4.65 -3.08
CA ILE A 89 4.29 3.93 -2.56
C ILE A 89 4.41 4.23 -1.07
N PHE A 90 4.29 3.18 -0.25
CA PHE A 90 4.50 3.25 1.20
C PHE A 90 5.70 2.38 1.61
N PRO A 91 6.44 2.72 2.67
CA PRO A 91 6.27 3.88 3.55
C PRO A 91 6.95 5.17 3.02
N GLN A 92 7.19 5.29 1.72
CA GLN A 92 7.74 6.52 1.12
C GLN A 92 6.75 7.70 1.10
N PHE A 93 5.45 7.43 1.27
CA PHE A 93 4.37 8.43 1.17
C PHE A 93 4.44 9.21 -0.14
N LYS A 94 4.50 8.49 -1.26
CA LYS A 94 4.58 9.10 -2.59
C LYS A 94 3.45 8.59 -3.47
N TYR A 95 2.83 9.47 -4.24
CA TYR A 95 1.89 9.12 -5.30
C TYR A 95 2.53 9.38 -6.66
N ILE A 96 2.49 8.38 -7.54
CA ILE A 96 3.03 8.47 -8.89
C ILE A 96 1.85 8.41 -9.86
N PRO A 97 1.45 9.55 -10.46
CA PRO A 97 0.28 9.61 -11.34
C PRO A 97 0.55 9.03 -12.73
N SER A 98 1.80 8.80 -13.13
CA SER A 98 2.10 8.24 -14.44
C SER A 98 3.30 7.29 -14.37
N ILE A 99 3.00 5.99 -14.46
CA ILE A 99 3.98 4.90 -14.45
C ILE A 99 3.92 4.21 -15.81
N PRO A 100 5.01 4.23 -16.60
CA PRO A 100 5.13 3.43 -17.81
C PRO A 100 5.06 1.94 -17.49
N VAL A 101 4.30 1.20 -18.30
CA VAL A 101 4.02 -0.23 -18.06
C VAL A 101 4.72 -1.15 -19.06
N GLU A 102 5.38 -0.55 -20.04
CA GLU A 102 6.16 -1.26 -21.05
C GLU A 102 7.44 -1.83 -20.45
N ILE A 103 7.76 -3.06 -20.84
CA ILE A 103 9.03 -3.71 -20.55
C ILE A 103 9.74 -3.83 -21.90
N PRO A 104 10.59 -2.86 -22.26
CA PRO A 104 11.18 -2.83 -23.58
C PRO A 104 12.10 -4.04 -23.81
N GLU A 105 12.02 -4.63 -24.99
CA GLU A 105 12.93 -5.69 -25.44
C GLU A 105 14.29 -5.12 -25.88
N THR A 106 14.36 -3.81 -26.14
CA THR A 106 15.57 -3.09 -26.57
C THR A 106 15.76 -1.78 -25.80
N PRO A 107 16.99 -1.33 -25.52
CA PRO A 107 17.26 -0.23 -24.57
C PRO A 107 16.82 1.19 -24.98
N ASN A 108 15.97 1.35 -26.00
CA ASN A 108 15.71 2.64 -26.65
C ASN A 108 14.53 3.45 -26.07
N ALA A 109 13.80 2.95 -25.08
CA ALA A 109 12.79 3.75 -24.37
C ALA A 109 13.48 4.65 -23.32
N GLU A 110 13.25 5.97 -23.37
CA GLU A 110 13.85 6.91 -22.40
C GLU A 110 13.38 6.70 -20.96
N THR A 111 12.17 6.17 -20.76
CA THR A 111 11.62 5.85 -19.42
C THR A 111 10.64 4.68 -19.55
N ASP A 112 10.90 3.61 -18.81
CA ASP A 112 10.15 2.35 -18.85
C ASP A 112 9.83 1.85 -17.43
N LEU A 113 9.22 0.66 -17.33
CA LEU A 113 8.95 0.05 -16.03
C LEU A 113 10.23 -0.24 -15.23
N SER A 114 11.35 -0.57 -15.90
CA SER A 114 12.64 -0.78 -15.24
C SER A 114 13.16 0.49 -14.57
N THR A 115 12.95 1.64 -15.23
CA THR A 115 13.31 2.97 -14.73
C THR A 115 12.51 3.29 -13.47
N PHE A 116 11.21 2.98 -13.45
CA PHE A 116 10.38 3.11 -12.26
C PHE A 116 10.86 2.24 -11.09
N ILE A 117 11.17 0.97 -11.35
CA ILE A 117 11.68 0.04 -10.33
C ILE A 117 12.99 0.55 -9.73
N ARG A 118 13.95 0.96 -10.59
CA ARG A 118 15.24 1.49 -10.16
C ARG A 118 15.12 2.83 -9.43
N ALA A 119 14.18 3.69 -9.82
CA ALA A 119 13.95 4.97 -9.16
C ALA A 119 13.37 4.82 -7.74
N TYR A 120 12.41 3.91 -7.55
CA TYR A 120 11.58 3.91 -6.34
C TYR A 120 11.53 2.61 -5.55
N LEU A 121 11.77 1.43 -6.14
CA LEU A 121 11.41 0.15 -5.52
C LEU A 121 12.59 -0.72 -5.08
N LEU A 122 13.78 -0.48 -5.66
CA LEU A 122 15.00 -1.15 -5.22
C LEU A 122 15.46 -0.62 -3.84
N PRO A 123 16.23 -1.40 -3.07
CA PRO A 123 16.79 -0.96 -1.80
C PRO A 123 17.91 0.07 -2.02
N GLU A 124 18.14 0.93 -1.03
CA GLU A 124 19.27 1.87 -1.03
C GLU A 124 20.61 1.17 -0.74
N LYS A 125 20.56 0.04 -0.02
CA LYS A 125 21.71 -0.79 0.33
C LYS A 125 21.34 -2.25 0.22
N LEU A 126 22.21 -3.05 -0.39
CA LEU A 126 22.01 -4.49 -0.47
C LEU A 126 22.24 -5.16 0.88
N ASN A 127 21.59 -6.31 1.07
CA ASN A 127 21.84 -7.13 2.22
C ASN A 127 23.26 -7.71 2.16
N PRO A 128 24.02 -7.75 3.28
CA PRO A 128 25.36 -8.36 3.29
C PRO A 128 25.41 -9.81 2.77
N MET A 129 24.30 -10.55 2.85
CA MET A 129 24.19 -11.90 2.28
C MET A 129 24.29 -11.95 0.75
N GLN A 130 24.19 -10.81 0.07
CA GLN A 130 24.30 -10.67 -1.40
C GLN A 130 25.71 -10.29 -1.87
N ASN A 131 26.71 -10.23 -0.96
CA ASN A 131 28.10 -9.92 -1.31
C ASN A 131 28.75 -10.93 -2.28
N SER A 132 28.15 -12.10 -2.48
CA SER A 132 28.60 -13.12 -3.45
C SER A 132 28.21 -12.83 -4.89
N LEU A 133 27.32 -11.86 -5.15
CA LEU A 133 26.93 -11.42 -6.48
C LEU A 133 28.06 -10.61 -7.14
N SER A 134 28.13 -10.58 -8.47
CA SER A 134 29.08 -9.72 -9.17
C SER A 134 28.76 -8.23 -8.97
N GLU A 135 29.78 -7.36 -9.00
CA GLU A 135 29.60 -5.90 -8.83
C GLU A 135 28.59 -5.31 -9.82
N ALA A 136 28.62 -5.77 -11.07
CA ALA A 136 27.66 -5.33 -12.09
C ALA A 136 26.21 -5.69 -11.70
N HIS A 137 25.98 -6.90 -11.17
CA HIS A 137 24.65 -7.31 -10.76
C HIS A 137 24.20 -6.63 -9.46
N GLN A 138 25.13 -6.38 -8.53
CA GLN A 138 24.86 -5.59 -7.34
C GLN A 138 24.40 -4.17 -7.71
N ALA A 139 25.08 -3.51 -8.66
CA ALA A 139 24.70 -2.18 -9.12
C ALA A 139 23.31 -2.14 -9.77
N GLU A 140 22.86 -3.22 -10.42
CA GLU A 140 21.50 -3.30 -10.98
C GLU A 140 20.40 -3.46 -9.91
N LEU A 141 20.75 -3.93 -8.71
CA LEU A 141 19.82 -4.17 -7.60
C LEU A 141 19.76 -3.03 -6.59
N ILE A 142 20.50 -1.93 -6.81
CA ILE A 142 20.49 -0.75 -5.94
C ILE A 142 19.64 0.35 -6.57
N ARG A 143 18.89 1.06 -5.72
CA ARG A 143 18.10 2.23 -6.11
C ARG A 143 18.99 3.31 -6.72
N ASP A 144 18.49 3.95 -7.77
CA ASP A 144 19.11 5.08 -8.44
C ASP A 144 18.18 6.31 -8.30
N PRO A 145 18.37 7.15 -7.25
CA PRO A 145 17.49 8.27 -6.96
C PRO A 145 17.44 9.33 -8.06
N GLU A 146 18.48 9.45 -8.89
CA GLU A 146 18.52 10.41 -10.00
C GLU A 146 17.42 10.11 -11.05
N LEU A 147 17.02 8.85 -11.17
CA LEU A 147 15.92 8.43 -12.05
C LEU A 147 14.55 8.92 -11.58
N ALA A 148 14.40 9.37 -10.33
CA ALA A 148 13.15 9.99 -9.86
C ALA A 148 12.80 11.25 -10.68
N SER A 149 13.80 11.95 -11.23
CA SER A 149 13.61 13.09 -12.13
C SER A 149 12.83 12.76 -13.41
N LYS A 150 12.73 11.47 -13.78
CA LYS A 150 11.93 10.97 -14.91
C LYS A 150 10.43 10.88 -14.59
N PHE A 151 10.04 11.15 -13.34
CA PHE A 151 8.66 11.15 -12.87
C PHE A 151 8.31 12.52 -12.27
N PRO A 152 8.30 13.61 -13.07
CA PRO A 152 8.16 14.98 -12.57
C PRO A 152 6.83 15.25 -11.87
N ASP A 153 5.80 14.49 -12.19
CA ASP A 153 4.47 14.60 -11.60
C ASP A 153 4.32 13.80 -10.29
N ALA A 154 5.39 13.20 -9.76
CA ALA A 154 5.36 12.50 -8.50
C ALA A 154 5.04 13.46 -7.33
N ILE A 155 4.09 13.08 -6.48
CA ILE A 155 3.58 13.91 -5.38
C ILE A 155 3.95 13.28 -4.05
N ASP A 156 4.52 14.07 -3.13
CA ASP A 156 4.70 13.66 -1.74
C ASP A 156 3.36 13.82 -0.98
N ILE A 157 2.90 12.73 -0.38
CA ILE A 157 1.71 12.69 0.47
C ILE A 157 2.13 13.10 1.89
N ARG A 158 1.91 14.36 2.22
CA ARG A 158 2.37 14.97 3.46
C ARG A 158 1.26 15.05 4.50
N HIS A 159 -0.01 15.09 4.09
CA HIS A 159 -1.11 15.49 4.97
C HIS A 159 -2.26 14.48 5.07
N SER A 160 -2.61 13.82 3.98
CA SER A 160 -3.76 12.91 3.94
C SER A 160 -3.45 11.54 4.54
N PRO A 161 -4.10 11.11 5.64
CA PRO A 161 -4.03 9.72 6.08
C PRO A 161 -4.64 8.79 5.03
N VAL A 162 -4.09 7.58 4.95
CA VAL A 162 -4.55 6.55 4.01
C VAL A 162 -5.00 5.32 4.76
N VAL A 163 -6.29 4.98 4.64
CA VAL A 163 -6.94 3.82 5.23
C VAL A 163 -7.21 2.80 4.13
N LEU A 164 -6.54 1.66 4.21
CA LEU A 164 -6.65 0.57 3.25
C LEU A 164 -7.33 -0.63 3.89
N ILE A 165 -8.38 -1.14 3.26
CA ILE A 165 -9.22 -2.20 3.81
C ILE A 165 -9.16 -3.40 2.88
N CYS A 166 -8.69 -4.55 3.35
CA CYS A 166 -8.63 -5.75 2.52
C CYS A 166 -10.04 -6.20 2.12
N GLY A 167 -10.38 -6.04 0.84
CA GLY A 167 -11.69 -6.34 0.25
C GLY A 167 -11.70 -7.47 -0.77
N HIS A 168 -10.62 -8.25 -0.84
CA HIS A 168 -10.40 -9.27 -1.88
C HIS A 168 -11.31 -10.51 -1.71
N GLY A 169 -12.56 -10.39 -2.16
CA GLY A 169 -13.59 -11.43 -2.12
C GLY A 169 -13.27 -12.64 -2.99
N GLY A 170 -12.70 -12.41 -4.18
CA GLY A 170 -12.23 -13.49 -5.06
C GLY A 170 -11.13 -14.36 -4.46
N ARG A 171 -10.47 -13.91 -3.38
CA ARG A 171 -9.51 -14.69 -2.60
C ARG A 171 -10.08 -15.22 -1.30
N ASP A 172 -10.86 -14.41 -0.57
CA ASP A 172 -11.48 -14.80 0.69
C ASP A 172 -12.76 -14.00 0.96
N MET A 173 -13.89 -14.69 1.02
CA MET A 173 -15.21 -14.09 1.21
C MET A 173 -15.35 -13.31 2.52
N ARG A 174 -14.58 -13.64 3.57
CA ARG A 174 -14.61 -12.88 4.83
C ARG A 174 -14.16 -11.44 4.61
N CYS A 175 -13.10 -11.27 3.80
CA CYS A 175 -12.60 -9.95 3.44
C CYS A 175 -13.58 -9.24 2.51
N GLY A 176 -14.09 -9.94 1.48
CA GLY A 176 -15.06 -9.38 0.52
C GLY A 176 -16.34 -8.85 1.17
N VAL A 177 -16.90 -9.57 2.14
CA VAL A 177 -18.14 -9.14 2.83
C VAL A 177 -17.88 -8.02 3.84
N MET A 178 -16.77 -8.08 4.57
CA MET A 178 -16.49 -7.10 5.63
C MET A 178 -16.09 -5.73 5.08
N ALA A 179 -15.35 -5.68 3.98
CA ALA A 179 -14.67 -4.46 3.56
C ALA A 179 -15.59 -3.29 3.20
N PRO A 180 -16.71 -3.46 2.45
CA PRO A 180 -17.63 -2.35 2.16
C PRO A 180 -18.29 -1.76 3.41
N VAL A 181 -18.54 -2.59 4.43
CA VAL A 181 -19.14 -2.14 5.70
C VAL A 181 -18.12 -1.32 6.50
N LEU A 182 -16.86 -1.77 6.53
CA LEU A 182 -15.77 -1.02 7.16
C LEU A 182 -15.49 0.30 6.43
N GLU A 183 -15.43 0.29 5.10
CA GLU A 183 -15.20 1.49 4.27
C GLU A 183 -16.26 2.55 4.58
N LYS A 184 -17.55 2.18 4.56
CA LYS A 184 -18.65 3.08 4.89
C LYS A 184 -18.53 3.66 6.30
N GLU A 185 -18.14 2.84 7.27
CA GLU A 185 -18.01 3.28 8.65
C GLU A 185 -16.78 4.19 8.85
N PHE A 186 -15.66 3.90 8.19
CA PHE A 186 -14.48 4.79 8.19
C PHE A 186 -14.83 6.13 7.57
N SER A 187 -15.50 6.16 6.42
CA SER A 187 -15.97 7.40 5.79
C SER A 187 -16.87 8.18 6.74
N ARG A 188 -17.87 7.53 7.37
CA ARG A 188 -18.79 8.19 8.30
C ARG A 188 -18.05 8.85 9.47
N VAL A 189 -17.13 8.12 10.10
CA VAL A 189 -16.39 8.62 11.28
C VAL A 189 -15.40 9.71 10.90
N LEU A 190 -14.63 9.54 9.82
CA LEU A 190 -13.66 10.54 9.36
C LEU A 190 -14.35 11.83 8.90
N CYS A 191 -15.48 11.74 8.20
CA CYS A 191 -16.32 12.91 7.86
C CYS A 191 -16.81 13.65 9.10
N ALA A 192 -17.23 12.93 10.15
CA ALA A 192 -17.62 13.56 11.42
C ALA A 192 -16.45 14.26 12.14
N ARG A 193 -15.20 14.01 11.70
CA ARG A 193 -13.97 14.64 12.21
C ARG A 193 -13.38 15.67 11.24
N GLY A 194 -14.12 16.06 10.22
CA GLY A 194 -13.73 17.12 9.29
C GLY A 194 -12.92 16.66 8.08
N PHE A 195 -12.73 15.35 7.88
CA PHE A 195 -12.10 14.84 6.67
C PHE A 195 -13.13 14.66 5.55
N SER A 196 -12.83 15.19 4.38
CA SER A 196 -13.44 14.73 3.13
C SER A 196 -12.86 13.36 2.74
N SER A 197 -13.67 12.51 2.12
CA SER A 197 -13.27 11.15 1.69
C SER A 197 -13.58 10.89 0.22
N THR A 198 -12.92 9.90 -0.37
CA THR A 198 -13.14 9.38 -1.74
C THR A 198 -14.63 9.25 -2.08
N GLY A 199 -15.11 10.06 -3.04
CA GLY A 199 -16.51 10.07 -3.50
C GLY A 199 -17.07 11.44 -3.90
N ALA A 200 -16.41 12.54 -3.54
CA ALA A 200 -16.74 13.88 -4.04
C ALA A 200 -16.04 14.18 -5.38
N GLU A 201 -16.67 14.95 -6.26
CA GLU A 201 -16.01 15.48 -7.47
C GLU A 201 -14.85 16.42 -7.04
N ASN A 202 -13.67 16.30 -7.68
CA ASN A 202 -12.44 17.06 -7.37
C ASN A 202 -11.79 16.75 -6.01
N ASN A 203 -11.62 15.47 -5.64
CA ASN A 203 -10.84 15.13 -4.45
C ASN A 203 -9.36 15.57 -4.60
N PRO A 204 -8.76 16.24 -3.60
CA PRO A 204 -7.35 16.57 -3.64
C PRO A 204 -6.50 15.30 -3.52
N THR A 205 -5.32 15.29 -4.15
CA THR A 205 -4.35 14.19 -3.95
C THR A 205 -3.79 14.18 -2.53
N ASP A 206 -3.53 15.36 -1.97
CA ASP A 206 -3.04 15.53 -0.60
C ASP A 206 -3.64 16.80 0.04
N SER A 207 -4.20 16.70 1.24
CA SER A 207 -4.76 17.83 2.00
C SER A 207 -4.91 17.47 3.48
N PRO A 208 -4.70 18.42 4.42
CA PRO A 208 -4.96 18.21 5.85
C PRO A 208 -6.40 17.81 6.18
N GLU A 209 -7.36 18.17 5.32
CA GLU A 209 -8.79 17.91 5.48
C GLU A 209 -9.28 16.76 4.59
N TYR A 210 -8.39 15.90 4.11
CA TYR A 210 -8.73 14.79 3.23
C TYR A 210 -8.14 13.47 3.73
N ALA A 211 -8.92 12.39 3.65
CA ALA A 211 -8.48 11.05 3.95
C ALA A 211 -8.76 10.12 2.76
N HIS A 212 -7.73 9.39 2.35
CA HIS A 212 -7.88 8.33 1.35
C HIS A 212 -8.45 7.09 2.04
N ILE A 213 -9.60 6.59 1.57
CA ILE A 213 -10.20 5.35 2.06
C ILE A 213 -10.43 4.44 0.85
N GLY A 214 -9.82 3.26 0.85
CA GLY A 214 -9.86 2.36 -0.30
C GLY A 214 -9.90 0.89 0.08
N LEU A 215 -10.58 0.11 -0.75
CA LEU A 215 -10.50 -1.34 -0.72
C LEU A 215 -9.22 -1.78 -1.40
N ILE A 216 -8.58 -2.83 -0.89
CA ILE A 216 -7.35 -3.38 -1.44
C ILE A 216 -7.39 -4.88 -1.64
N SER A 217 -6.55 -5.37 -2.55
CA SER A 217 -6.31 -6.79 -2.73
C SER A 217 -5.71 -7.43 -1.48
N HIS A 218 -5.68 -8.76 -1.46
CA HIS A 218 -5.22 -9.55 -0.33
C HIS A 218 -3.79 -9.19 0.11
N VAL A 219 -3.63 -8.91 1.41
CA VAL A 219 -2.35 -8.56 2.06
C VAL A 219 -1.85 -9.63 3.06
N GLY A 220 -2.42 -10.83 3.00
CA GLY A 220 -2.13 -11.89 3.97
C GLY A 220 -2.98 -11.79 5.25
N GLY A 221 -3.13 -12.93 5.94
CA GLY A 221 -3.87 -12.99 7.21
C GLY A 221 -5.39 -12.94 7.05
N HIS A 222 -5.97 -13.57 6.01
CA HIS A 222 -7.43 -13.63 5.85
C HIS A 222 -8.13 -14.35 7.01
N LYS A 223 -7.40 -15.19 7.77
CA LYS A 223 -7.90 -15.82 9.00
C LYS A 223 -8.21 -14.78 10.09
N TYR A 224 -7.72 -13.55 9.96
CA TYR A 224 -7.96 -12.41 10.82
C TYR A 224 -8.75 -11.30 10.10
N ALA A 225 -9.71 -11.69 9.23
CA ALA A 225 -10.45 -10.75 8.39
C ALA A 225 -11.02 -9.53 9.16
N GLY A 226 -11.23 -8.44 8.42
CA GLY A 226 -11.18 -7.09 9.01
C GLY A 226 -9.74 -6.56 9.04
N ASN A 227 -8.97 -6.87 7.97
CA ASN A 227 -7.61 -6.37 7.83
C ASN A 227 -7.64 -4.92 7.34
N VAL A 228 -7.04 -4.03 8.12
CA VAL A 228 -6.96 -2.59 7.84
C VAL A 228 -5.51 -2.14 7.97
N ILE A 229 -5.01 -1.35 7.02
CA ILE A 229 -3.72 -0.68 7.09
C ILE A 229 -3.98 0.82 7.19
N VAL A 230 -3.40 1.47 8.18
CA VAL A 230 -3.48 2.92 8.38
C VAL A 230 -2.09 3.50 8.18
N TYR A 231 -1.91 4.25 7.10
CA TYR A 231 -0.69 5.03 6.86
C TYR A 231 -0.90 6.47 7.33
N ILE A 232 -0.05 6.90 8.25
CA ILE A 232 -0.06 8.26 8.78
C ILE A 232 1.05 9.08 8.12
N PRO A 233 0.72 10.13 7.37
CA PRO A 233 1.70 10.83 6.56
C PRO A 233 2.66 11.66 7.42
N PRO A 234 3.89 11.88 6.93
CA PRO A 234 4.97 12.49 7.70
C PRO A 234 4.76 13.97 8.04
N GLY A 235 3.77 14.65 7.47
CA GLY A 235 3.41 16.03 7.78
C GLY A 235 2.18 16.17 8.67
N MET A 236 1.57 15.07 9.12
CA MET A 236 0.42 15.12 10.04
C MET A 236 0.86 15.60 11.43
N MET A 237 0.02 16.44 12.04
CA MET A 237 0.26 17.04 13.35
C MET A 237 -0.86 16.67 14.33
N VAL A 238 -0.54 16.59 15.62
CA VAL A 238 -1.49 16.44 16.74
C VAL A 238 -1.12 17.49 17.78
N ASP A 239 -2.09 18.34 18.15
CA ASP A 239 -1.92 19.40 19.15
C ASP A 239 -0.67 20.29 18.92
N GLY A 240 -0.40 20.61 17.65
CA GLY A 240 0.74 21.45 17.23
C GLY A 240 2.10 20.75 17.24
N SER A 241 2.15 19.45 17.54
CA SER A 241 3.36 18.62 17.49
C SER A 241 3.28 17.58 16.36
N PRO A 242 4.42 17.07 15.86
CA PRO A 242 4.40 15.96 14.90
C PRO A 242 3.61 14.78 15.43
N HIS A 243 2.74 14.21 14.58
CA HIS A 243 1.93 13.05 14.96
C HIS A 243 2.86 11.91 15.43
N PRO A 244 2.61 11.25 16.58
CA PRO A 244 3.51 10.20 17.10
C PRO A 244 3.76 9.03 16.13
N LEU A 245 2.78 8.77 15.26
CA LEU A 245 2.86 7.77 14.19
C LEU A 245 3.19 8.33 12.81
N ALA A 246 3.59 9.61 12.70
CA ALA A 246 3.99 10.22 11.43
C ALA A 246 5.04 9.36 10.70
N GLY A 247 4.82 9.14 9.40
CA GLY A 247 5.68 8.32 8.56
C GLY A 247 5.54 6.82 8.78
N LYS A 248 4.50 6.34 9.49
CA LYS A 248 4.32 4.92 9.82
C LYS A 248 3.07 4.32 9.19
N GLY A 249 3.13 3.02 8.89
CA GLY A 249 1.98 2.19 8.54
C GLY A 249 1.62 1.23 9.66
N ILE A 250 0.38 1.23 10.11
CA ILE A 250 -0.11 0.40 11.22
C ILE A 250 -1.12 -0.61 10.69
N TRP A 251 -0.88 -1.90 10.95
CA TRP A 251 -1.77 -2.97 10.51
C TRP A 251 -2.66 -3.44 11.65
N TYR A 252 -3.95 -3.50 11.36
CA TYR A 252 -4.98 -4.06 12.20
C TYR A 252 -5.60 -5.30 11.56
N GLY A 253 -6.03 -6.24 12.40
CA GLY A 253 -6.86 -7.39 12.03
C GLY A 253 -8.09 -7.47 12.94
N ARG A 254 -9.04 -8.33 12.60
CA ARG A 254 -10.29 -8.52 13.37
C ARG A 254 -11.10 -7.22 13.55
N VAL A 255 -10.91 -6.24 12.66
CA VAL A 255 -11.64 -4.98 12.72
C VAL A 255 -13.10 -5.23 12.34
N GLU A 256 -13.99 -4.73 13.18
CA GLU A 256 -15.43 -4.71 12.96
C GLU A 256 -15.90 -3.25 12.97
N PRO A 257 -17.10 -2.93 12.44
CA PRO A 257 -17.59 -1.56 12.41
C PRO A 257 -17.54 -0.84 13.77
N LYS A 258 -17.86 -1.55 14.87
CA LYS A 258 -17.79 -1.01 16.24
C LYS A 258 -16.39 -0.55 16.67
N HIS A 259 -15.32 -1.05 16.04
CA HIS A 259 -13.93 -0.71 16.35
C HIS A 259 -13.43 0.52 15.59
N VAL A 260 -14.11 0.91 14.50
CA VAL A 260 -13.65 1.97 13.59
C VAL A 260 -13.52 3.32 14.30
N GLN A 261 -14.48 3.69 15.14
CA GLN A 261 -14.42 4.92 15.94
C GLN A 261 -13.13 4.98 16.77
N GLY A 262 -12.77 3.89 17.44
CA GLY A 262 -11.55 3.80 18.23
C GLY A 262 -10.29 3.94 17.37
N ILE A 263 -10.24 3.32 16.19
CA ILE A 263 -9.09 3.43 15.27
C ILE A 263 -8.92 4.89 14.80
N VAL A 264 -10.00 5.57 14.45
CA VAL A 264 -9.92 6.99 14.04
C VAL A 264 -9.44 7.85 15.20
N ASP A 265 -10.01 7.67 16.38
CA ASP A 265 -9.77 8.54 17.53
C ASP A 265 -8.38 8.33 18.13
N GLU A 266 -8.03 7.08 18.42
CA GLU A 266 -6.77 6.76 19.09
C GLU A 266 -5.61 6.72 18.11
N THR A 267 -5.77 6.14 16.90
CA THR A 267 -4.65 5.95 15.97
C THR A 267 -4.46 7.08 15.00
N ILE A 268 -5.52 7.47 14.26
CA ILE A 268 -5.39 8.49 13.20
C ILE A 268 -5.26 9.89 13.79
N LEU A 269 -5.96 10.17 14.88
CA LEU A 269 -5.97 11.50 15.51
C LEU A 269 -5.11 11.57 16.77
N GLY A 270 -5.02 10.48 17.53
CA GLY A 270 -4.35 10.44 18.82
C GLY A 270 -2.92 9.88 18.81
N GLY A 271 -2.47 9.28 17.71
CA GLY A 271 -1.12 8.70 17.61
C GLY A 271 -0.84 7.46 18.47
N LYS A 272 -1.87 6.73 18.88
CA LYS A 272 -1.77 5.52 19.71
C LYS A 272 -2.22 4.28 18.95
N VAL A 273 -1.53 3.17 19.18
CA VAL A 273 -1.87 1.88 18.60
C VAL A 273 -2.83 1.11 19.50
N ILE A 274 -3.88 0.53 18.92
CA ILE A 274 -4.82 -0.34 19.64
C ILE A 274 -4.27 -1.76 19.67
N ALA A 275 -3.66 -2.14 20.81
CA ALA A 275 -2.94 -3.40 20.97
C ALA A 275 -3.78 -4.64 20.60
N ASP A 276 -5.05 -4.67 20.99
CA ASP A 276 -5.95 -5.81 20.79
C ASP A 276 -6.18 -6.18 19.32
N HIS A 277 -5.93 -5.25 18.39
CA HIS A 277 -6.13 -5.47 16.95
C HIS A 277 -4.81 -5.40 16.18
N PHE A 278 -3.71 -5.01 16.84
CA PHE A 278 -2.44 -4.73 16.19
C PHE A 278 -1.79 -6.00 15.65
N ARG A 279 -1.48 -5.99 14.36
CA ARG A 279 -0.77 -7.07 13.66
C ARG A 279 0.72 -6.82 13.49
N GLY A 280 1.13 -5.57 13.50
CA GLY A 280 2.46 -5.11 13.16
C GLY A 280 2.41 -3.71 12.56
N GLY A 281 3.56 -3.08 12.40
CA GLY A 281 3.67 -1.83 11.67
C GLY A 281 4.98 -1.73 10.91
N ILE A 282 5.10 -0.69 10.11
CA ILE A 282 6.31 -0.32 9.40
C ILE A 282 6.61 1.15 9.65
N ASP A 283 7.88 1.51 9.83
CA ASP A 283 8.29 2.90 9.92
C ASP A 283 8.76 3.47 8.56
N HIS A 284 9.24 4.71 8.56
CA HIS A 284 9.68 5.40 7.35
C HIS A 284 10.92 4.77 6.70
N ASN A 285 11.71 3.99 7.45
CA ASN A 285 12.89 3.29 6.94
C ASN A 285 12.55 1.92 6.36
N GLY A 286 11.29 1.48 6.50
CA GLY A 286 10.88 0.13 6.16
C GLY A 286 11.12 -0.88 7.29
N ASP A 287 11.49 -0.42 8.49
CA ASP A 287 11.72 -1.29 9.63
C ASP A 287 10.40 -1.75 10.26
N ILE A 288 10.37 -3.02 10.67
CA ILE A 288 9.16 -3.64 11.21
C ILE A 288 8.99 -3.26 12.68
N ILE A 289 7.84 -2.67 12.98
CA ILE A 289 7.39 -2.35 14.34
C ILE A 289 6.63 -3.53 14.92
N ARG A 290 7.06 -3.97 16.10
CA ARG A 290 6.39 -4.98 16.93
C ARG A 290 6.41 -4.49 18.38
N PHE A 291 5.37 -4.82 19.13
CA PHE A 291 5.32 -4.60 20.58
C PHE A 291 5.64 -5.87 21.36
#